data_AF-A0A150AAF7-F1
#
_entry.id   AF-A0A150AAF7-F1
#
_cell.length_a   1.000
_cell.length_b   1.000
_cell.length_c   1.000
_cell.angle_alpha   90.00
_cell.angle_beta   90.00
_cell.angle_gamma   90.00
#
_symmetry.space_group_name_H-M   'P 1'
#
loop_
_entity.id
_entity.type
_entity.pdbx_description
1 polymer ?
#
loop_
_entity_poly.entity_id
_entity_poly.type
_entity_poly.pdbx_seq_one_letter_code
_entity_poly.pdbx_strand_id
1 'polypeptide(L)'
;MKIYLISIIILSFCACVNPKNKESKQTINQPVGQVDTLHKTEIVKKEITFSKANGEAVLIGEVIELLDYDLKVIADISNLNGAIVNIKSVSDSLYNQGKDFEGFCKSFWYVEIEIDSIKGIVNGRQVFKIQDLTATEKFTVNGTCIEFLRTDFFGMGVVYQGELMGCSVDQPIIIKDTTNNYYGLVELVENDYSKKASWGSVYSYLELKNDDGGYDTIDTLIVEDSKIKLKIHRGFQEGENESDVVLNFKDGKYQAEYLNFGEVKYE
;
A
#
# COMPACT_ATOMS: atom_id res chain seq x y z
N MET A 1 -16.20 -17.02 -48.95
CA MET A 1 -16.75 -17.22 -47.59
C MET A 1 -17.87 -16.19 -47.40
N LYS A 2 -19.06 -16.64 -46.99
CA LYS A 2 -20.33 -15.91 -47.09
C LYS A 2 -20.41 -14.76 -46.07
N ILE A 3 -20.91 -13.62 -46.54
CA ILE A 3 -21.31 -12.43 -45.77
C ILE A 3 -22.59 -12.75 -45.00
N TYR A 4 -22.68 -12.41 -43.72
CA TYR A 4 -23.94 -12.39 -42.98
C TYR A 4 -24.15 -11.07 -42.24
N LEU A 5 -25.41 -10.66 -42.30
CA LEU A 5 -25.99 -9.37 -41.97
C LEU A 5 -26.07 -9.08 -40.47
N ILE A 6 -25.97 -7.78 -40.19
CA ILE A 6 -26.36 -7.07 -38.97
C ILE A 6 -27.87 -7.20 -38.72
N SER A 7 -28.26 -7.44 -37.47
CA SER A 7 -29.63 -7.20 -36.97
C SER A 7 -29.56 -6.35 -35.70
N ILE A 8 -30.06 -5.13 -35.82
CA ILE A 8 -30.30 -4.14 -34.77
C ILE A 8 -31.67 -4.44 -34.14
N ILE A 9 -31.75 -4.58 -32.82
CA ILE A 9 -33.02 -4.64 -32.09
C ILE A 9 -33.29 -3.27 -31.46
N ILE A 10 -34.32 -2.61 -31.99
CA ILE A 10 -34.95 -1.41 -31.45
C ILE A 10 -36.07 -1.86 -30.52
N LEU A 11 -36.05 -1.43 -29.26
CA LEU A 11 -37.17 -1.59 -28.33
C LEU A 11 -37.79 -0.21 -28.04
N SER A 12 -38.91 0.03 -28.72
CA SER A 12 -39.78 1.18 -28.54
C SER A 12 -40.59 1.09 -27.25
N PHE A 13 -40.71 2.24 -26.59
CA PHE A 13 -41.72 2.56 -25.59
C PHE A 13 -43.14 2.45 -26.16
N CYS A 14 -44.07 1.94 -25.36
CA CYS A 14 -45.48 2.29 -25.43
C CYS A 14 -46.02 2.51 -24.01
N ALA A 15 -46.58 3.70 -23.82
CA ALA A 15 -47.15 4.22 -22.59
C ALA A 15 -48.58 3.71 -22.35
N CYS A 16 -49.05 3.81 -21.10
CA CYS A 16 -50.45 4.14 -20.78
C CYS A 16 -50.55 4.85 -19.43
N VAL A 17 -51.46 5.82 -19.37
CA VAL A 17 -51.56 6.93 -18.41
C VAL A 17 -52.94 6.88 -17.71
N ASN A 18 -52.93 6.92 -16.36
CA ASN A 18 -53.85 7.58 -15.39
C ASN A 18 -55.37 7.23 -15.28
N PRO A 19 -56.12 7.68 -14.23
CA PRO A 19 -55.77 8.30 -12.92
C PRO A 19 -56.67 7.93 -11.67
N LYS A 20 -56.34 8.55 -10.51
CA LYS A 20 -57.18 8.93 -9.32
C LYS A 20 -57.51 7.86 -8.25
N ASN A 21 -57.00 8.07 -7.02
CA ASN A 21 -57.84 8.46 -5.86
C ASN A 21 -57.07 8.86 -4.59
N LYS A 22 -57.42 10.06 -4.10
CA LYS A 22 -57.61 10.55 -2.72
C LYS A 22 -56.44 10.61 -1.71
N GLU A 23 -56.18 11.87 -1.35
CA GLU A 23 -55.52 12.34 -0.13
C GLU A 23 -56.19 11.79 1.16
N SER A 24 -55.36 11.53 2.18
CA SER A 24 -55.72 11.85 3.55
C SER A 24 -54.48 12.34 4.31
N LYS A 25 -54.55 13.61 4.74
CA LYS A 25 -53.69 14.17 5.77
C LYS A 25 -54.24 13.71 7.11
N GLN A 26 -53.41 13.07 7.94
CA GLN A 26 -53.66 13.00 9.38
C GLN A 26 -52.47 13.59 10.13
N THR A 27 -52.72 14.79 10.64
CA THR A 27 -51.99 15.45 11.71
C THR A 27 -52.22 14.66 13.00
N ILE A 28 -51.15 14.21 13.65
CA ILE A 28 -51.22 13.74 15.04
C ILE A 28 -50.42 14.73 15.89
N ASN A 29 -51.15 15.48 16.70
CA ASN A 29 -50.62 16.26 17.81
C ASN A 29 -50.13 15.29 18.89
N GLN A 30 -48.86 15.41 19.30
CA GLN A 30 -48.35 14.81 20.53
C GLN A 30 -48.05 15.90 21.57
N PRO A 31 -48.35 15.66 22.86
CA PRO A 31 -48.21 16.66 23.91
C PRO A 31 -46.73 16.80 24.36
N VAL A 32 -46.43 18.03 24.78
CA VAL A 32 -45.15 18.44 25.37
C VAL A 32 -44.99 17.85 26.77
N GLY A 33 -43.84 17.21 27.02
CA GLY A 33 -43.24 17.12 28.35
C GLY A 33 -42.95 15.73 28.89
N GLN A 34 -41.72 15.25 28.67
CA GLN A 34 -40.89 14.70 29.76
C GLN A 34 -39.42 14.69 29.30
N VAL A 35 -38.60 15.44 30.05
CA VAL A 35 -37.16 15.52 29.90
C VAL A 35 -36.59 14.23 30.45
N ASP A 36 -36.34 13.26 29.58
CA ASP A 36 -35.58 12.08 29.95
C ASP A 36 -34.11 12.46 30.05
N THR A 37 -33.66 12.46 31.30
CA THR A 37 -32.29 12.42 31.78
C THR A 37 -31.36 11.75 30.78
N LEU A 38 -30.34 12.48 30.31
CA LEU A 38 -29.20 11.91 29.59
C LEU A 38 -28.66 10.72 30.39
N HIS A 39 -28.93 9.50 29.92
CA HIS A 39 -28.03 8.40 30.18
C HIS A 39 -26.71 8.78 29.54
N LYS A 40 -25.75 9.15 30.39
CA LYS A 40 -24.33 9.13 30.07
C LYS A 40 -24.02 7.71 29.65
N THR A 41 -24.09 7.44 28.34
CA THR A 41 -23.59 6.21 27.76
C THR A 41 -22.12 6.15 28.16
N GLU A 42 -21.78 5.27 29.10
CA GLU A 42 -20.40 4.88 29.32
C GLU A 42 -19.85 4.52 27.94
N ILE A 43 -18.81 5.25 27.51
CA ILE A 43 -18.01 4.83 26.37
C ILE A 43 -17.37 3.53 26.82
N VAL A 44 -18.00 2.41 26.50
CA VAL A 44 -17.38 1.09 26.63
C VAL A 44 -16.14 1.17 25.76
N LYS A 45 -14.97 1.34 26.39
CA LYS A 45 -13.69 1.32 25.71
C LYS A 45 -13.58 -0.08 25.13
N LYS A 46 -13.89 -0.22 23.84
CA LYS A 46 -13.69 -1.48 23.14
C LYS A 46 -12.19 -1.73 23.17
N GLU A 47 -11.77 -2.70 23.97
CA GLU A 47 -10.38 -3.13 24.02
C GLU A 47 -9.96 -3.53 22.60
N ILE A 48 -8.77 -3.07 22.21
CA ILE A 48 -8.19 -3.45 20.94
C ILE A 48 -7.80 -4.93 21.03
N THR A 49 -8.23 -5.71 20.05
CA THR A 49 -7.88 -7.12 19.94
C THR A 49 -6.88 -7.31 18.81
N PHE A 50 -5.99 -8.28 18.98
CA PHE A 50 -4.90 -8.56 18.07
C PHE A 50 -4.90 -10.04 17.69
N SER A 51 -4.71 -10.29 16.40
CA SER A 51 -4.43 -11.61 15.86
C SER A 51 -2.94 -11.78 15.69
N LYS A 52 -2.43 -12.97 16.05
CA LYS A 52 -1.03 -13.30 15.87
C LYS A 52 -0.67 -13.19 14.39
N ALA A 53 0.39 -12.44 14.11
CA ALA A 53 1.01 -12.33 12.80
C ALA A 53 2.51 -12.54 13.00
N ASN A 54 3.18 -13.20 12.06
CA ASN A 54 4.63 -13.35 12.10
C ASN A 54 5.20 -12.83 10.78
N GLY A 55 6.45 -12.40 10.82
CA GLY A 55 7.18 -11.91 9.65
C GLY A 55 8.08 -10.74 10.05
N GLU A 56 8.81 -10.24 9.07
CA GLU A 56 9.61 -9.03 9.20
C GLU A 56 8.90 -7.87 8.48
N ALA A 57 9.16 -6.66 8.94
CA ALA A 57 8.72 -5.44 8.28
C ALA A 57 9.83 -4.41 8.33
N VAL A 58 9.82 -3.46 7.39
CA VAL A 58 10.60 -2.23 7.53
C VAL A 58 9.71 -1.10 8.03
N LEU A 59 10.26 -0.29 8.94
CA LEU A 59 9.60 0.92 9.41
C LEU A 59 9.93 2.10 8.50
N ILE A 60 8.92 2.85 8.07
CA ILE A 60 9.12 4.06 7.26
C ILE A 60 8.19 5.17 7.77
N GLY A 61 8.78 6.32 8.09
CA GLY A 61 8.03 7.51 8.49
C GLY A 61 8.91 8.57 9.15
N GLU A 62 8.50 9.83 9.02
CA GLU A 62 9.19 10.96 9.67
C GLU A 62 9.02 10.95 11.19
N VAL A 63 7.82 10.60 11.66
CA VAL A 63 7.48 10.53 13.09
C VAL A 63 6.84 9.18 13.38
N ILE A 64 7.54 8.29 14.08
CA ILE A 64 7.07 6.94 14.41
C ILE A 64 6.87 6.85 15.92
N GLU A 65 5.62 6.85 16.36
CA GLU A 65 5.25 6.72 17.76
C GLU A 65 5.09 5.25 18.14
N LEU A 66 5.69 4.86 19.25
CA LEU A 66 5.47 3.57 19.90
C LEU A 66 4.36 3.71 20.93
N LEU A 67 3.35 2.86 20.84
CA LEU A 67 2.17 2.87 21.69
C LEU A 67 2.09 1.62 22.59
N ASP A 68 1.39 1.77 23.72
CA ASP A 68 0.95 0.65 24.55
C ASP A 68 -0.40 0.06 24.06
N TYR A 69 -0.89 -0.98 24.74
CA TYR A 69 -2.19 -1.61 24.43
C TYR A 69 -3.40 -0.71 24.73
N ASP A 70 -3.21 0.37 25.48
CA ASP A 70 -4.21 1.41 25.68
C ASP A 70 -4.24 2.44 24.54
N LEU A 71 -3.35 2.29 23.54
CA LEU A 71 -3.06 3.23 22.46
C LEU A 71 -2.54 4.58 22.96
N LYS A 72 -1.79 4.58 24.07
CA LYS A 72 -1.06 5.75 24.55
C LYS A 72 0.37 5.70 24.05
N VAL A 73 0.87 6.84 23.60
CA VAL A 73 2.27 7.01 23.20
C VAL A 73 3.17 6.79 24.42
N ILE A 74 4.14 5.89 24.28
CA ILE A 74 5.12 5.56 25.31
C ILE A 74 6.55 5.90 24.90
N ALA A 75 6.83 6.04 23.60
CA ALA A 75 8.13 6.49 23.09
C ALA A 75 8.01 7.04 21.67
N ASP A 76 8.98 7.89 21.29
CA ASP A 76 9.29 8.22 19.90
C ASP A 76 10.43 7.31 19.43
N ILE A 77 10.19 6.57 18.35
CA ILE A 77 11.14 5.63 17.76
C ILE A 77 11.48 6.00 16.31
N SER A 78 11.34 7.28 15.94
CA SER A 78 11.64 7.78 14.59
C SER A 78 13.09 7.53 14.15
N ASN A 79 14.01 7.35 15.11
CA ASN A 79 15.38 6.93 14.85
C ASN A 79 15.49 5.50 14.26
N LEU A 80 14.41 4.72 14.28
CA LEU A 80 14.31 3.41 13.64
C LEU A 80 13.74 3.48 12.22
N ASN A 81 13.59 4.67 11.64
CA ASN A 81 13.22 4.80 10.22
C ASN A 81 14.22 4.03 9.32
N GLY A 82 13.70 3.13 8.49
CA GLY A 82 14.43 2.19 7.65
C GLY A 82 14.91 0.92 8.34
N ALA A 83 14.65 0.74 9.64
CA ALA A 83 15.03 -0.47 10.37
C ALA A 83 14.06 -1.64 10.09
N ILE A 84 14.61 -2.85 10.07
CA ILE A 84 13.84 -4.09 9.96
C ILE A 84 13.45 -4.56 11.36
N VAL A 85 12.15 -4.78 11.57
CA VAL A 85 11.53 -5.17 12.84
C VAL A 85 10.74 -6.46 12.67
N ASN A 86 10.53 -7.18 13.77
CA ASN A 86 9.66 -8.36 13.76
C ASN A 86 8.21 -7.94 14.02
N ILE A 87 7.28 -8.47 13.22
CA ILE A 87 5.84 -8.38 13.49
C ILE A 87 5.46 -9.49 14.49
N LYS A 88 4.68 -9.14 15.51
CA LYS A 88 4.13 -10.09 16.50
C LYS A 88 2.64 -10.30 16.36
N SER A 89 1.92 -9.22 16.06
CA SER A 89 0.47 -9.24 15.94
C SER A 89 -0.03 -8.04 15.15
N VAL A 90 -1.25 -8.14 14.63
CA VAL A 90 -1.94 -7.07 13.89
C VAL A 90 -3.33 -6.94 14.49
N SER A 91 -3.82 -5.71 14.64
CA SER A 91 -5.14 -5.47 15.21
C SER A 91 -6.23 -6.09 14.34
N ASP A 92 -7.26 -6.66 14.96
CA ASP A 92 -8.37 -7.27 14.21
C ASP A 92 -9.27 -6.22 13.54
N SER A 93 -9.23 -4.99 14.07
CA SER A 93 -10.01 -3.86 13.58
C SER A 93 -9.14 -2.89 12.79
N LEU A 94 -9.77 -2.29 11.79
CA LEU A 94 -9.25 -1.17 11.03
C LEU A 94 -9.55 0.15 11.77
N TYR A 95 -8.57 1.04 11.83
CA TYR A 95 -8.63 2.33 12.50
C TYR A 95 -8.61 3.48 11.51
N ASN A 96 -9.01 4.66 12.00
CA ASN A 96 -9.09 5.90 11.22
C ASN A 96 -10.03 5.82 10.00
N GLN A 97 -11.15 5.09 10.15
CA GLN A 97 -12.23 5.00 9.18
C GLN A 97 -12.97 6.34 9.08
N GLY A 98 -12.38 7.30 8.36
CA GLY A 98 -13.11 8.52 8.01
C GLY A 98 -14.31 8.20 7.12
N LYS A 99 -15.25 9.15 7.02
CA LYS A 99 -16.55 8.93 6.35
C LYS A 99 -16.49 9.07 4.83
N ASP A 100 -15.39 9.58 4.30
CA ASP A 100 -15.15 9.88 2.90
C ASP A 100 -13.97 9.07 2.35
N PHE A 101 -13.80 9.10 1.02
CA PHE A 101 -12.75 8.38 0.31
C PHE A 101 -11.35 8.65 0.88
N GLU A 102 -11.04 9.91 1.21
CA GLU A 102 -9.77 10.26 1.81
C GLU A 102 -9.58 9.65 3.20
N GLY A 103 -10.62 9.70 4.04
CA GLY A 103 -10.62 9.05 5.34
C GLY A 103 -10.44 7.54 5.24
N PHE A 104 -11.03 6.94 4.21
CA PHE A 104 -10.88 5.54 3.90
C PHE A 104 -9.43 5.18 3.53
N CYS A 105 -8.81 5.91 2.60
CA CYS A 105 -7.41 5.68 2.21
C CYS A 105 -6.41 6.01 3.32
N LYS A 106 -6.81 6.76 4.35
CA LYS A 106 -6.03 7.03 5.57
C LYS A 106 -6.24 5.98 6.67
N SER A 107 -7.11 5.00 6.44
CA SER A 107 -7.34 3.92 7.41
C SER A 107 -6.15 2.96 7.49
N PHE A 108 -6.01 2.26 8.61
CA PHE A 108 -4.89 1.33 8.84
C PHE A 108 -5.15 0.33 9.96
N TRP A 109 -4.34 -0.72 10.02
CA TRP A 109 -4.26 -1.61 11.17
C TRP A 109 -3.12 -1.21 12.09
N TYR A 110 -3.30 -1.37 13.40
CA TYR A 110 -2.19 -1.28 14.34
C TYR A 110 -1.36 -2.54 14.26
N VAL A 111 -0.04 -2.41 14.36
CA VAL A 111 0.90 -3.53 14.27
C VAL A 111 1.74 -3.56 15.55
N GLU A 112 1.76 -4.70 16.22
CA GLU A 112 2.69 -4.95 17.32
C GLU A 112 4.04 -5.39 16.75
N ILE A 113 5.09 -4.64 17.06
CA ILE A 113 6.45 -4.85 16.59
C ILE A 113 7.41 -5.15 17.73
N GLU A 114 8.53 -5.78 17.39
CA GLU A 114 9.65 -6.03 18.30
C GLU A 114 11.00 -5.92 17.57
N ILE A 115 11.94 -5.18 18.17
CA ILE A 115 13.34 -5.11 17.75
C ILE A 115 14.21 -4.90 18.99
N ASP A 116 15.20 -5.78 19.17
CA ASP A 116 16.04 -5.81 20.38
C ASP A 116 15.23 -5.79 21.68
N SER A 117 15.32 -4.72 22.46
CA SER A 117 14.58 -4.52 23.71
C SER A 117 13.32 -3.65 23.53
N ILE A 118 13.06 -3.15 22.32
CA ILE A 118 11.93 -2.30 21.99
C ILE A 118 10.77 -3.18 21.56
N LYS A 119 9.63 -3.00 22.23
CA LYS A 119 8.38 -3.69 21.92
C LYS A 119 7.20 -2.75 22.14
N GLY A 120 6.25 -2.75 21.20
CA GLY A 120 5.03 -1.97 21.33
C GLY A 120 4.22 -1.97 20.04
N ILE A 121 3.24 -1.09 19.97
CA ILE A 121 2.32 -0.97 18.84
C ILE A 121 2.70 0.25 18.01
N VAL A 122 2.59 0.18 16.69
CA VAL A 122 2.82 1.29 15.77
C VAL A 122 1.67 1.40 14.76
N ASN A 123 1.54 2.58 14.15
CA ASN A 123 0.61 2.81 13.05
C ASN A 123 1.02 1.99 11.82
N GLY A 124 0.15 1.11 11.33
CA GLY A 124 0.45 0.23 10.19
C GLY A 124 0.76 0.94 8.87
N ARG A 125 0.42 2.23 8.74
CA ARG A 125 0.88 3.03 7.58
C ARG A 125 2.39 3.25 7.54
N GLN A 126 3.08 2.93 8.63
CA GLN A 126 4.53 3.08 8.77
C GLN A 126 5.23 1.72 8.78
N VAL A 127 4.48 0.64 8.53
CA VAL A 127 4.97 -0.74 8.59
C VAL A 127 4.75 -1.39 7.25
N PHE A 128 5.86 -1.72 6.60
CA PHE A 128 5.90 -2.35 5.29
C PHE A 128 6.37 -3.79 5.46
N LYS A 129 5.44 -4.74 5.47
CA LYS A 129 5.71 -6.16 5.71
C LYS A 129 6.50 -6.73 4.55
N ILE A 130 7.67 -7.28 4.84
CA ILE A 130 8.52 -7.94 3.86
C ILE A 130 7.85 -9.26 3.45
N GLN A 131 7.68 -9.46 2.14
CA GLN A 131 7.12 -10.68 1.58
C GLN A 131 8.22 -11.69 1.26
N ASP A 132 7.93 -12.96 1.53
CA ASP A 132 8.78 -14.07 1.11
C ASP A 132 8.76 -14.18 -0.43
N LEU A 133 9.90 -14.57 -1.01
CA LEU A 133 10.20 -14.50 -2.44
C LEU A 133 9.29 -15.34 -3.35
N THR A 134 9.10 -14.81 -4.57
CA THR A 134 8.97 -15.60 -5.79
C THR A 134 10.35 -15.81 -6.44
N ALA A 135 10.54 -16.87 -7.24
CA ALA A 135 11.86 -17.24 -7.77
C ALA A 135 12.48 -16.22 -8.75
N THR A 136 11.67 -15.32 -9.33
CA THR A 136 12.06 -14.36 -10.38
C THR A 136 12.86 -13.16 -9.85
N GLU A 137 12.94 -12.97 -8.54
CA GLU A 137 13.56 -11.78 -7.92
C GLU A 137 14.86 -12.11 -7.18
N LYS A 138 15.38 -13.31 -7.39
CA LYS A 138 16.63 -13.83 -6.82
C LYS A 138 17.65 -14.08 -7.91
N PHE A 139 18.79 -13.41 -7.82
CA PHE A 139 19.86 -13.45 -8.81
C PHE A 139 21.14 -13.98 -8.19
N THR A 140 21.78 -14.93 -8.87
CA THR A 140 23.12 -15.38 -8.52
C THR A 140 24.09 -14.95 -9.61
N VAL A 141 24.97 -14.00 -9.29
CA VAL A 141 25.95 -13.46 -10.23
C VAL A 141 27.34 -13.62 -9.62
N ASN A 142 28.23 -14.36 -10.29
CA ASN A 142 29.59 -14.61 -9.84
C ASN A 142 29.68 -15.13 -8.37
N GLY A 143 28.72 -15.95 -7.95
CA GLY A 143 28.65 -16.49 -6.59
C GLY A 143 28.08 -15.53 -5.53
N THR A 144 27.74 -14.30 -5.90
CA THR A 144 26.98 -13.35 -5.07
C THR A 144 25.48 -13.63 -5.23
N CYS A 145 24.74 -13.67 -4.12
CA CYS A 145 23.30 -13.76 -4.12
C CYS A 145 22.69 -12.39 -3.82
N ILE A 146 21.92 -11.86 -4.78
CA ILE A 146 21.15 -10.63 -4.63
C ILE A 146 19.68 -11.00 -4.71
N GLU A 147 18.92 -10.63 -3.69
CA GLU A 147 17.48 -10.86 -3.60
C GLU A 147 16.77 -9.51 -3.46
N PHE A 148 15.70 -9.34 -4.23
CA PHE A 148 14.76 -8.21 -4.10
C PHE A 148 13.49 -8.73 -3.45
N LEU A 149 13.11 -8.13 -2.33
CA LEU A 149 11.95 -8.53 -1.55
C LEU A 149 10.93 -7.40 -1.63
N ARG A 150 9.71 -7.75 -2.01
CA ARG A 150 8.59 -6.82 -2.02
C ARG A 150 8.06 -6.57 -0.62
N THR A 151 7.28 -5.52 -0.49
CA THR A 151 6.57 -5.22 0.75
C THR A 151 5.06 -5.12 0.56
N ASP A 152 4.32 -5.53 1.57
CA ASP A 152 2.89 -5.27 1.72
C ASP A 152 2.68 -4.14 2.74
N PHE A 153 1.58 -3.42 2.57
CA PHE A 153 1.23 -2.27 3.38
C PHE A 153 0.16 -2.60 4.42
N PHE A 154 0.37 -2.20 5.68
CA PHE A 154 -0.65 -2.33 6.74
C PHE A 154 -1.55 -1.09 6.89
N GLY A 155 -1.50 -0.16 5.95
CA GLY A 155 -2.61 0.76 5.71
C GLY A 155 -3.69 0.10 4.86
N MET A 156 -4.84 0.77 4.76
CA MET A 156 -5.89 0.34 3.87
C MET A 156 -5.40 0.38 2.42
N GLY A 157 -5.43 -0.78 1.77
CA GLY A 157 -4.95 -0.95 0.41
C GLY A 157 -6.00 -0.67 -0.66
N VAL A 158 -5.75 -1.21 -1.86
CA VAL A 158 -6.55 -0.98 -3.06
C VAL A 158 -7.88 -1.73 -3.04
N VAL A 159 -8.04 -2.79 -2.24
CA VAL A 159 -9.30 -3.56 -2.15
C VAL A 159 -9.82 -3.62 -0.72
N TYR A 160 -11.10 -3.32 -0.52
CA TYR A 160 -11.78 -3.54 0.77
C TYR A 160 -13.18 -4.08 0.58
N GLN A 161 -13.50 -5.16 1.30
CA GLN A 161 -14.79 -5.86 1.19
C GLN A 161 -15.18 -6.23 -0.26
N GLY A 162 -14.18 -6.45 -1.12
CA GLY A 162 -14.38 -6.81 -2.53
C GLY A 162 -14.53 -5.62 -3.48
N GLU A 163 -14.43 -4.38 -3.00
CA GLU A 163 -14.47 -3.17 -3.83
C GLU A 163 -13.07 -2.59 -4.03
N LEU A 164 -12.80 -2.12 -5.25
CA LEU A 164 -11.59 -1.36 -5.58
C LEU A 164 -11.72 0.07 -5.05
N MET A 165 -10.86 0.39 -4.11
CA MET A 165 -10.79 1.66 -3.40
C MET A 165 -9.77 2.60 -4.01
N GLY A 166 -8.88 2.14 -4.90
CA GLY A 166 -7.97 3.00 -5.65
C GLY A 166 -7.03 3.87 -4.79
N CYS A 167 -6.78 3.48 -3.54
CA CYS A 167 -5.84 4.17 -2.67
C CYS A 167 -4.42 3.93 -3.17
N SER A 168 -3.67 4.99 -3.44
CA SER A 168 -2.24 4.86 -3.75
C SER A 168 -1.51 4.32 -2.53
N VAL A 169 -0.67 3.30 -2.76
CA VAL A 169 0.13 2.64 -1.75
C VAL A 169 1.58 2.65 -2.22
N ASP A 170 2.46 3.11 -1.34
CA ASP A 170 3.90 3.01 -1.57
C ASP A 170 4.32 1.53 -1.41
N GLN A 171 5.19 1.05 -2.28
CA GLN A 171 5.66 -0.33 -2.33
C GLN A 171 7.20 -0.38 -2.37
N PRO A 172 7.88 0.10 -1.31
CA PRO A 172 9.33 0.05 -1.24
C PRO A 172 9.82 -1.39 -1.29
N ILE A 173 11.02 -1.59 -1.81
CA ILE A 173 11.67 -2.91 -1.81
C ILE A 173 12.80 -2.99 -0.80
N ILE A 174 13.04 -4.21 -0.32
CA ILE A 174 14.21 -4.56 0.45
C ILE A 174 15.18 -5.32 -0.44
N ILE A 175 16.45 -4.91 -0.45
CA ILE A 175 17.52 -5.69 -1.09
C ILE A 175 18.27 -6.47 -0.01
N LYS A 176 18.50 -7.74 -0.30
CA LYS A 176 19.39 -8.61 0.47
C LYS A 176 20.56 -9.00 -0.40
N ASP A 177 21.74 -8.61 0.01
CA ASP A 177 22.99 -8.81 -0.73
C ASP A 177 24.05 -9.43 0.17
N THR A 178 24.48 -10.64 -0.19
CA THR A 178 25.48 -11.39 0.56
C THR A 178 26.88 -10.77 0.50
N THR A 179 27.22 -10.06 -0.58
CA THR A 179 28.58 -9.52 -0.77
C THR A 179 28.82 -8.30 0.10
N ASN A 180 27.84 -7.41 0.18
CA ASN A 180 27.92 -6.24 1.07
C ASN A 180 27.37 -6.49 2.48
N ASN A 181 26.94 -7.73 2.78
CA ASN A 181 26.24 -8.09 4.03
C ASN A 181 25.10 -7.11 4.35
N TYR A 182 24.29 -6.80 3.33
CA TYR A 182 23.27 -5.79 3.39
C TYR A 182 21.88 -6.42 3.37
N TYR A 183 21.00 -5.89 4.22
CA TYR A 183 19.58 -6.23 4.27
C TYR A 183 18.80 -4.97 4.66
N GLY A 184 18.18 -4.31 3.68
CA GLY A 184 17.53 -3.02 3.92
C GLY A 184 16.96 -2.35 2.67
N LEU A 185 16.45 -1.13 2.85
CA LEU A 185 15.84 -0.32 1.80
C LEU A 185 16.84 0.15 0.75
N VAL A 186 16.33 0.38 -0.46
CA VAL A 186 17.10 1.05 -1.51
C VAL A 186 16.66 2.50 -1.59
N GLU A 187 17.52 3.45 -1.22
CA GLU A 187 17.24 4.89 -1.30
C GLU A 187 17.15 5.32 -2.77
N LEU A 188 16.19 6.16 -3.12
CA LEU A 188 16.00 6.65 -4.49
C LEU A 188 16.63 8.03 -4.66
N VAL A 189 17.51 8.16 -5.65
CA VAL A 189 18.01 9.46 -6.10
C VAL A 189 16.96 10.10 -7.00
N GLU A 190 16.37 11.20 -6.54
CA GLU A 190 15.34 11.91 -7.29
C GLU A 190 15.89 12.50 -8.60
N ASN A 191 15.24 12.19 -9.72
CA ASN A 191 15.49 12.80 -11.02
C ASN A 191 14.20 12.80 -11.88
N ASP A 192 14.27 13.34 -13.10
CA ASP A 192 13.10 13.44 -13.97
C ASP A 192 12.52 12.07 -14.38
N TYR A 193 13.35 11.02 -14.42
CA TYR A 193 12.90 9.66 -14.72
C TYR A 193 12.25 9.00 -13.51
N SER A 194 12.82 9.19 -12.32
CA SER A 194 12.24 8.65 -11.09
C SER A 194 10.85 9.24 -10.83
N LYS A 195 10.65 10.54 -11.12
CA LYS A 195 9.32 11.19 -11.07
C LYS A 195 8.32 10.59 -12.04
N LYS A 196 8.75 10.16 -13.23
CA LYS A 196 7.87 9.47 -14.19
C LYS A 196 7.52 8.08 -13.67
N ALA A 197 8.51 7.37 -13.13
CA ALA A 197 8.32 6.05 -12.53
C ALA A 197 7.44 6.08 -11.28
N SER A 198 7.33 7.19 -10.57
CA SER A 198 6.43 7.37 -9.43
C SER A 198 5.11 8.06 -9.80
N TRP A 199 4.77 8.15 -11.09
CA TRP A 199 3.56 8.86 -11.58
C TRP A 199 3.42 10.30 -11.05
N GLY A 200 4.55 10.98 -10.87
CA GLY A 200 4.64 12.35 -10.39
C GLY A 200 4.65 12.50 -8.87
N SER A 201 4.56 11.41 -8.10
CA SER A 201 4.76 11.46 -6.65
C SER A 201 6.25 11.57 -6.31
N VAL A 202 6.57 12.12 -5.14
CA VAL A 202 7.94 12.11 -4.62
C VAL A 202 7.99 11.05 -3.54
N TYR A 203 8.78 10.00 -3.77
CA TYR A 203 9.01 8.93 -2.81
C TYR A 203 10.50 8.64 -2.71
N SER A 204 10.97 8.34 -1.50
CA SER A 204 12.41 8.32 -1.17
C SER A 204 13.08 6.96 -1.40
N TYR A 205 12.34 5.95 -1.84
CA TYR A 205 12.82 4.57 -1.97
C TYR A 205 12.48 3.99 -3.34
N LEU A 206 13.31 3.06 -3.82
CA LEU A 206 13.01 2.31 -5.02
C LEU A 206 11.80 1.40 -4.76
N GLU A 207 10.89 1.38 -5.72
CA GLU A 207 9.67 0.58 -5.67
C GLU A 207 9.64 -0.41 -6.84
N LEU A 208 9.04 -1.58 -6.60
CA LEU A 208 8.62 -2.50 -7.64
C LEU A 208 7.12 -2.71 -7.47
N LYS A 209 6.33 -2.10 -8.36
CA LYS A 209 4.88 -2.16 -8.28
C LYS A 209 4.35 -3.57 -8.49
N ASN A 210 3.32 -3.92 -7.71
CA ASN A 210 2.53 -5.13 -7.86
C ASN A 210 1.13 -4.83 -7.33
N ASP A 211 0.44 -3.95 -8.02
CA ASP A 211 -0.90 -3.49 -7.72
C ASP A 211 -1.73 -3.34 -9.01
N ASP A 212 -3.02 -2.98 -8.90
CA ASP A 212 -3.89 -2.84 -10.07
C ASP A 212 -3.47 -1.70 -11.02
N GLY A 213 -2.62 -0.78 -10.56
CA GLY A 213 -2.09 0.31 -11.37
C GLY A 213 -0.81 -0.07 -12.12
N GLY A 214 -0.08 -1.10 -11.69
CA GLY A 214 1.12 -1.55 -12.39
C GLY A 214 1.78 -2.80 -11.80
N TYR A 215 2.48 -3.51 -12.67
CA TYR A 215 3.24 -4.71 -12.34
C TYR A 215 4.67 -4.60 -12.89
N ASP A 216 5.63 -4.50 -11.98
CA ASP A 216 7.05 -4.39 -12.29
C ASP A 216 7.73 -5.75 -12.21
N THR A 217 8.63 -6.07 -13.15
CA THR A 217 9.56 -7.20 -13.07
C THR A 217 10.98 -6.74 -13.31
N ILE A 218 11.94 -7.41 -12.67
CA ILE A 218 13.36 -7.26 -13.01
C ILE A 218 13.68 -8.29 -14.10
N ASP A 219 13.74 -7.83 -15.34
CA ASP A 219 14.01 -8.68 -16.50
C ASP A 219 15.49 -9.05 -16.60
N THR A 220 16.37 -8.15 -16.17
CA THR A 220 17.81 -8.35 -16.25
C THR A 220 18.52 -7.69 -15.08
N LEU A 221 19.52 -8.39 -14.55
CA LEU A 221 20.46 -7.89 -13.56
C LEU A 221 21.89 -8.15 -14.03
N ILE A 222 22.68 -7.09 -14.10
CA ILE A 222 24.10 -7.15 -14.46
C ILE A 222 24.92 -6.49 -13.34
N VAL A 223 25.99 -7.17 -12.91
CA VAL A 223 26.94 -6.61 -11.94
C VAL A 223 28.22 -6.20 -12.66
N GLU A 224 28.55 -4.91 -12.63
CA GLU A 224 29.73 -4.32 -13.28
C GLU A 224 30.35 -3.27 -12.35
N ASP A 225 31.67 -3.36 -12.10
CA ASP A 225 32.42 -2.38 -11.30
C ASP A 225 31.75 -2.00 -9.96
N SER A 226 31.26 -3.01 -9.24
CA SER A 226 30.52 -2.88 -7.97
C SER A 226 29.17 -2.17 -8.05
N LYS A 227 28.64 -1.96 -9.27
CA LYS A 227 27.28 -1.47 -9.52
C LYS A 227 26.39 -2.61 -9.96
N ILE A 228 25.11 -2.50 -9.61
CA ILE A 228 24.07 -3.40 -10.11
C ILE A 228 23.23 -2.62 -11.10
N LYS A 229 23.20 -3.05 -12.36
CA LYS A 229 22.33 -2.50 -13.39
C LYS A 229 21.11 -3.39 -13.51
N LEU A 230 19.94 -2.79 -13.41
CA LEU A 230 18.64 -3.43 -13.52
C LEU A 230 17.96 -2.94 -14.79
N LYS A 231 17.36 -3.87 -15.53
CA LYS A 231 16.32 -3.56 -16.50
C LYS A 231 14.98 -3.92 -15.87
N ILE A 232 14.15 -2.92 -15.62
CA ILE A 232 12.83 -3.08 -15.02
C ILE A 232 11.80 -2.97 -16.14
N HIS A 233 11.00 -4.03 -16.32
CA HIS A 233 9.82 -3.99 -17.16
C HIS A 233 8.62 -3.64 -16.30
N ARG A 234 7.80 -2.70 -16.78
CA ARG A 234 6.56 -2.29 -16.13
C ARG A 234 5.41 -2.47 -17.11
N GLY A 235 4.41 -3.27 -16.71
CA GLY A 235 3.11 -3.34 -17.38
C GLY A 235 2.05 -2.59 -16.58
N PHE A 236 1.08 -1.99 -17.27
CA PHE A 236 -0.13 -1.38 -16.71
C PHE A 236 -1.29 -1.50 -17.72
N GLN A 237 -2.51 -1.15 -17.31
CA GLN A 237 -3.73 -1.43 -18.09
C GLN A 237 -3.69 -0.93 -19.55
N GLU A 238 -3.00 0.18 -19.81
CA GLU A 238 -2.99 0.84 -21.12
C GLU A 238 -1.70 0.58 -21.91
N GLY A 239 -0.73 -0.14 -21.36
CA GLY A 239 0.56 -0.33 -22.00
C GLY A 239 1.69 -0.79 -21.10
N GLU A 240 2.90 -0.62 -21.62
CA GLU A 240 4.13 -1.05 -20.95
C GLU A 240 5.27 -0.08 -21.20
N ASN A 241 6.27 -0.12 -20.33
CA ASN A 241 7.56 0.53 -20.55
C ASN A 241 8.70 -0.27 -19.94
N GLU A 242 9.92 0.01 -20.39
CA GLU A 242 11.15 -0.57 -19.82
C GLU A 242 12.02 0.57 -19.29
N SER A 243 12.55 0.43 -18.07
CA SER A 243 13.43 1.41 -17.46
C SER A 243 14.77 0.79 -17.08
N ASP A 244 15.86 1.53 -17.29
CA ASP A 244 17.16 1.16 -16.74
C ASP A 244 17.40 1.86 -15.41
N VAL A 245 17.78 1.09 -14.39
CA VAL A 245 18.12 1.58 -13.05
C VAL A 245 19.52 1.10 -12.67
N VAL A 246 20.31 1.96 -12.04
CA VAL A 246 21.60 1.56 -11.45
C VAL A 246 21.53 1.66 -9.94
N LEU A 247 21.98 0.60 -9.26
CA LEU A 247 22.20 0.59 -7.82
C LEU A 247 23.68 0.74 -7.53
N ASN A 248 23.99 1.67 -6.62
CA ASN A 248 25.33 1.87 -6.09
C ASN A 248 25.31 1.59 -4.58
N PHE A 249 26.26 0.78 -4.11
CA PHE A 249 26.46 0.60 -2.67
C PHE A 249 27.44 1.65 -2.15
N LYS A 250 26.97 2.56 -1.30
CA LYS A 250 27.75 3.67 -0.75
C LYS A 250 27.35 3.93 0.68
N ASP A 251 28.34 4.22 1.54
CA ASP A 251 28.12 4.57 2.95
C ASP A 251 27.26 3.54 3.71
N GLY A 252 27.42 2.25 3.35
CA GLY A 252 26.70 1.13 3.97
C GLY A 252 25.27 0.93 3.49
N LYS A 253 24.84 1.61 2.43
CA LYS A 253 23.47 1.54 1.90
C LYS A 253 23.44 1.47 0.38
N TYR A 254 22.33 0.98 -0.17
CA TYR A 254 22.06 1.04 -1.60
C TYR A 254 21.34 2.32 -1.99
N GLN A 255 21.79 2.92 -3.09
CA GLN A 255 21.13 4.05 -3.75
C GLN A 255 20.80 3.68 -5.20
N ALA A 256 19.54 3.85 -5.58
CA ALA A 256 19.01 3.66 -6.92
C ALA A 256 18.94 4.98 -7.69
N GLU A 257 19.35 4.95 -8.95
CA GLU A 257 19.15 6.05 -9.88
C GLU A 257 18.53 5.51 -11.17
N TYR A 258 17.40 6.08 -11.59
CA TYR A 258 16.83 5.82 -12.91
C TYR A 258 17.70 6.50 -13.98
N LEU A 259 18.23 5.72 -14.90
CA LEU A 259 19.02 6.21 -16.04
C LEU A 259 18.11 6.61 -17.22
N ASN A 260 16.96 5.97 -17.33
CA ASN A 260 15.88 6.33 -18.24
C ASN A 260 14.54 5.76 -17.73
N PHE A 261 13.44 6.10 -18.41
CA PHE A 261 12.10 5.55 -18.17
C PHE A 261 11.53 4.79 -19.39
N GLY A 262 12.35 4.62 -20.44
CA GLY A 262 11.88 4.10 -21.73
C GLY A 262 10.77 4.92 -22.40
N GLU A 263 10.36 4.46 -23.58
CA GLU A 263 9.14 4.91 -24.26
C GLU A 263 7.96 4.09 -23.76
N VAL A 264 6.83 4.74 -23.51
CA VAL A 264 5.57 4.05 -23.21
C VAL A 264 4.97 3.52 -24.50
N LYS A 265 4.76 2.20 -24.56
CA LYS A 265 4.07 1.55 -25.66
C LYS A 265 2.64 1.27 -25.24
N TYR A 266 1.68 1.84 -25.96
CA TYR A 266 0.27 1.58 -25.73
C TYR A 266 -0.20 0.38 -26.55
N GLU A 267 -1.14 -0.40 -25.99
CA GLU A 267 -1.81 -1.53 -26.68
C GLU A 267 -2.88 -1.08 -27.70
#